data_AF-A0A3N2RTL0-F1
#
_entry.id   AF-A0A3N2RTL0-F1
#
_cell.length_a   1.000
_cell.length_b   1.000
_cell.length_c   1.000
_cell.angle_alpha   90.00
_cell.angle_beta   90.00
_cell.angle_gamma   90.00
#
_symmetry.space_group_name_H-M   'P 1'
#
loop_
_entity.id
_entity.type
_entity.pdbx_description
1 polymer ?
#
loop_
_entity_poly.entity_id
_entity_poly.type
_entity_poly.pdbx_seq_one_letter_code
_entity_poly.pdbx_strand_id
1 'polypeptide(L)'
;MNPALRKYVLSAVGGGAIAIASALITGPTGNDGLEGVRYQPYQDVVNKWTVCYGHTGRDIMLGKTYTKAECQALLDKDLNAVARQIDLYIKVPIPATMRGALYSFVYNVGAGNFKTSTLLRKINQGDTKVACDQLRVWIYAGKKKWVGLMTRREIEREVCLWSEKPQKMGAF
;
A
#
# COMPACT_ATOMS: atom_id res chain seq x y z
N MET A 1 11.57 -3.92 8.55
CA MET A 1 10.51 -3.24 9.34
C MET A 1 10.69 -3.56 10.82
N ASN A 2 10.07 -2.82 11.74
CA ASN A 2 10.16 -3.16 13.17
C ASN A 2 9.39 -4.47 13.49
N PRO A 3 9.71 -5.19 14.58
CA PRO A 3 9.08 -6.47 14.89
C PRO A 3 7.56 -6.40 15.13
N ALA A 4 7.07 -5.31 15.71
CA ALA A 4 5.64 -5.12 15.99
C ALA A 4 4.82 -5.02 14.71
N LEU A 5 5.25 -4.17 13.77
CA LEU A 5 4.65 -4.05 12.44
C LEU A 5 4.72 -5.37 11.68
N ARG A 6 5.87 -6.07 11.75
CA ARG A 6 6.02 -7.39 11.11
C ARG A 6 4.99 -8.40 11.61
N LYS A 7 4.83 -8.53 12.93
CA LYS A 7 3.84 -9.43 13.54
C LYS A 7 2.41 -9.04 13.13
N TYR A 8 2.12 -7.74 13.09
CA TYR A 8 0.81 -7.23 12.73
C TYR A 8 0.45 -7.54 11.26
N VAL A 9 1.35 -7.25 10.32
CA VAL A 9 1.15 -7.57 8.90
C VAL A 9 1.04 -9.10 8.69
N LEU A 10 1.85 -9.91 9.39
CA LEU A 10 1.73 -11.37 9.34
C LEU A 10 0.35 -11.86 9.79
N SER A 11 -0.25 -11.24 10.81
CA SER A 11 -1.61 -11.59 11.25
C SER A 11 -2.69 -11.24 10.22
N ALA A 12 -2.42 -10.29 9.33
CA ALA A 12 -3.32 -9.86 8.26
C ALA A 12 -3.24 -10.74 7.00
N VAL A 13 -2.24 -11.63 6.87
CA VAL A 13 -2.03 -12.45 5.66
C VAL A 13 -3.27 -13.31 5.33
N GLY A 14 -3.93 -13.87 6.35
CA GLY A 14 -5.16 -14.67 6.15
C GLY A 14 -6.35 -13.88 5.60
N GLY A 15 -6.34 -12.55 5.72
CA GLY A 15 -7.35 -11.65 5.15
C GLY A 15 -7.04 -11.20 3.72
N GLY A 16 -5.94 -11.68 3.12
CA GLY A 16 -5.55 -11.37 1.75
C GLY A 16 -4.93 -9.99 1.56
N ALA A 17 -4.72 -9.61 0.29
CA ALA A 17 -3.93 -8.45 -0.10
C ALA A 17 -4.44 -7.10 0.45
N ILE A 18 -5.77 -6.92 0.56
CA ILE A 18 -6.36 -5.70 1.13
C ILE A 18 -6.03 -5.59 2.63
N ALA A 19 -6.19 -6.68 3.39
CA ALA A 19 -5.88 -6.68 4.80
C ALA A 19 -4.38 -6.42 5.06
N ILE A 20 -3.49 -7.01 4.24
CA ILE A 20 -2.05 -6.77 4.29
C ILE A 20 -1.73 -5.29 4.03
N ALA A 21 -2.34 -4.70 3.00
CA ALA A 21 -2.14 -3.28 2.66
C ALA A 21 -2.67 -2.35 3.76
N SER A 22 -3.85 -2.66 4.31
CA SER A 22 -4.41 -1.92 5.45
C SER A 22 -3.47 -1.98 6.65
N ALA A 23 -2.97 -3.17 7.01
CA ALA A 23 -2.06 -3.34 8.13
C ALA A 23 -0.73 -2.57 7.96
N LEU A 24 -0.22 -2.51 6.72
CA LEU A 24 0.94 -1.68 6.38
C LEU A 24 0.65 -0.19 6.54
N ILE A 25 -0.53 0.27 6.12
CA ILE A 25 -0.93 1.68 6.14
C ILE A 25 -1.20 2.16 7.57
N THR A 26 -1.97 1.41 8.35
CA THR A 26 -2.44 1.84 9.69
C THR A 26 -1.43 1.54 10.79
N GLY A 27 -0.68 0.45 10.66
CA GLY A 27 0.14 -0.10 11.74
C GLY A 27 -0.71 -0.65 12.90
N PRO A 28 -0.07 -1.33 13.88
CA PRO A 28 -0.77 -2.02 14.96
C PRO A 28 -1.55 -1.11 15.91
N THR A 29 -1.17 0.16 16.04
CA THR A 29 -1.87 1.14 16.89
C THR A 29 -2.84 2.02 16.12
N GLY A 30 -2.86 1.92 14.79
CA GLY A 30 -3.68 2.75 13.91
C GLY A 30 -3.11 4.13 13.60
N ASN A 31 -1.87 4.43 14.01
CA ASN A 31 -1.14 5.66 13.66
C ASN A 31 0.39 5.45 13.56
N ASP A 32 0.84 4.20 13.52
CA ASP A 32 2.26 3.82 13.48
C ASP A 32 2.60 2.96 12.25
N GLY A 33 1.73 3.03 11.24
CA GLY A 33 1.95 2.45 9.92
C GLY A 33 2.69 3.39 8.97
N LEU A 34 2.55 3.11 7.68
CA LEU A 34 3.20 3.88 6.60
C LEU A 34 2.49 5.20 6.27
N GLU A 35 1.22 5.36 6.68
CA GLU A 35 0.50 6.62 6.60
C GLU A 35 0.17 7.14 8.00
N GLY A 36 0.28 8.45 8.20
CA GLY A 36 -0.27 9.10 9.38
C GLY A 36 -1.80 9.20 9.30
N VAL A 37 -2.45 9.37 10.45
CA VAL A 37 -3.91 9.61 10.51
C VAL A 37 -4.25 11.00 11.02
N ARG A 38 -5.22 11.66 10.38
CA ARG A 38 -5.87 12.87 10.92
C ARG A 38 -7.39 12.74 10.85
N TYR A 39 -8.05 12.71 12.00
CA TYR A 39 -9.51 12.52 12.08
C TYR A 39 -10.33 13.74 11.68
N GLN A 40 -9.71 14.93 11.62
CA GLN A 40 -10.34 16.13 11.13
C GLN A 40 -9.80 16.49 9.74
N PRO A 41 -10.65 16.88 8.78
CA PRO A 41 -10.22 17.34 7.47
C PRO A 41 -9.22 18.49 7.56
N TYR A 42 -8.18 18.42 6.75
CA TYR A 42 -7.15 19.45 6.62
C TYR A 42 -6.77 19.64 5.15
N GLN A 43 -6.18 20.78 4.82
CA GLN A 43 -5.55 20.99 3.52
C GLN A 43 -4.11 20.51 3.57
N ASP A 44 -3.74 19.65 2.62
CA ASP A 44 -2.36 19.21 2.45
C ASP A 44 -1.47 20.30 1.83
N VAL A 45 -0.20 19.98 1.58
CA VAL A 45 0.79 20.93 1.02
C VAL A 45 0.48 21.39 -0.41
N VAL A 46 -0.49 20.78 -1.08
CA VAL A 46 -0.98 21.18 -2.41
C VAL A 46 -2.43 21.67 -2.37
N ASN A 47 -2.93 22.08 -1.20
CA ASN A 47 -4.26 22.62 -0.96
C ASN A 47 -5.43 21.65 -1.23
N LYS A 48 -5.18 20.34 -1.18
CA LYS A 48 -6.23 19.32 -1.32
C LYS A 48 -6.81 18.96 0.05
N TRP A 49 -8.14 18.88 0.14
CA TRP A 49 -8.81 18.38 1.34
C TRP A 49 -8.51 16.89 1.55
N THR A 50 -7.99 16.59 2.74
CA THR A 50 -7.52 15.27 3.15
C THR A 50 -8.00 14.94 4.56
N VAL A 51 -8.35 13.69 4.82
CA VAL A 51 -8.76 13.19 6.14
C VAL A 51 -8.31 11.72 6.32
N CYS A 52 -8.38 11.21 7.54
CA CYS A 52 -8.06 9.84 7.90
C CYS A 52 -6.63 9.46 7.45
N TYR A 53 -6.46 8.29 6.84
CA TYR A 53 -5.17 7.76 6.37
C TYR A 53 -4.75 8.34 5.01
N GLY A 54 -4.99 9.64 4.78
CA GLY A 54 -4.71 10.27 3.48
C GLY A 54 -5.85 10.16 2.47
N HIS A 55 -7.08 9.87 2.92
CA HIS A 55 -8.26 9.87 2.07
C HIS A 55 -8.50 11.26 1.48
N THR A 56 -8.77 11.32 0.18
CA THR A 56 -9.11 12.55 -0.53
C THR A 56 -10.33 12.31 -1.41
N GLY A 57 -11.29 13.23 -1.40
CA GLY A 57 -12.55 13.03 -2.10
C GLY A 57 -13.53 14.17 -1.90
N ARG A 58 -14.58 14.20 -2.73
CA ARG A 58 -15.70 15.16 -2.58
C ARG A 58 -16.65 14.77 -1.45
N ASP A 59 -16.53 13.55 -0.94
CA ASP A 59 -17.25 12.98 0.18
C ASP A 59 -16.68 13.36 1.56
N ILE A 60 -15.63 14.20 1.58
CA ILE A 60 -15.11 14.78 2.83
C ILE A 60 -16.08 15.84 3.37
N MET A 61 -16.56 15.64 4.59
CA MET A 61 -17.40 16.57 5.32
C MET A 61 -16.53 17.51 6.17
N LEU A 62 -16.43 18.78 5.74
CA LEU A 62 -15.68 19.80 6.49
C LEU A 62 -16.30 20.03 7.87
N GLY A 63 -15.45 20.22 8.89
CA GLY A 63 -15.88 20.42 10.28
C GLY A 63 -16.26 19.13 11.04
N LYS A 64 -16.33 17.98 10.36
CA LYS A 64 -16.56 16.68 11.01
C LYS A 64 -15.26 16.14 11.63
N THR A 65 -15.37 15.60 12.84
CA THR A 65 -14.36 14.67 13.39
C THR A 65 -14.78 13.24 13.04
N TYR A 66 -14.01 12.58 12.20
CA TYR A 66 -14.23 11.19 11.79
C TYR A 66 -13.84 10.23 12.90
N THR A 67 -14.61 9.17 13.07
CA THR A 67 -14.28 8.07 13.99
C THR A 67 -13.23 7.15 13.38
N LYS A 68 -12.60 6.31 14.21
CA LYS A 68 -11.69 5.24 13.75
C LYS A 68 -12.38 4.31 12.74
N ALA A 69 -13.63 3.94 12.99
CA ALA A 69 -14.40 3.06 12.10
C ALA A 69 -14.69 3.72 10.75
N GLU A 70 -15.04 5.01 10.73
CA GLU A 70 -15.23 5.76 9.48
C GLU A 70 -13.92 5.88 8.70
N CYS A 71 -12.79 6.14 9.38
CA CYS A 71 -11.48 6.16 8.73
C CYS A 71 -11.07 4.81 8.15
N GLN A 72 -11.37 3.70 8.85
CA GLN A 72 -11.14 2.36 8.31
C GLN A 72 -12.02 2.10 7.08
N ALA A 73 -13.30 2.47 7.11
CA ALA A 73 -14.20 2.29 5.98
C ALA A 73 -13.75 3.10 4.74
N LEU A 74 -13.23 4.31 4.94
CA LEU A 74 -12.62 5.10 3.86
C LEU A 74 -11.35 4.42 3.31
N LEU A 75 -10.48 3.91 4.18
CA LEU A 75 -9.29 3.18 3.76
C LEU A 75 -9.65 1.92 2.96
N ASP A 76 -10.63 1.14 3.42
CA ASP A 76 -11.09 -0.06 2.72
C ASP A 76 -11.65 0.30 1.34
N LYS A 77 -12.44 1.37 1.25
CA LYS A 77 -12.97 1.90 -0.02
C LYS A 77 -11.83 2.28 -0.98
N ASP A 78 -10.84 3.01 -0.50
CA ASP A 78 -9.71 3.48 -1.31
C ASP A 78 -8.80 2.32 -1.75
N LEU A 79 -8.50 1.35 -0.88
CA LEU A 79 -7.73 0.16 -1.22
C LEU A 79 -8.46 -0.73 -2.24
N ASN A 80 -9.78 -0.84 -2.14
CA ASN A 80 -10.58 -1.50 -3.17
C ASN A 80 -10.52 -0.76 -4.51
N ALA A 81 -10.45 0.58 -4.51
CA ALA A 81 -10.23 1.35 -5.72
C ALA A 81 -8.84 1.12 -6.31
N VAL A 82 -7.79 1.09 -5.47
CA VAL A 82 -6.43 0.74 -5.87
C VAL A 82 -6.38 -0.64 -6.53
N ALA A 83 -6.97 -1.66 -5.89
CA ALA A 83 -7.04 -3.03 -6.41
C ALA A 83 -7.65 -3.05 -7.82
N ARG A 84 -8.86 -2.47 -7.99
CA ARG A 84 -9.53 -2.38 -9.30
C ARG A 84 -8.68 -1.67 -10.35
N GLN A 85 -7.91 -0.66 -9.97
CA GLN A 85 -7.12 0.14 -10.90
C GLN A 85 -5.85 -0.57 -11.39
N ILE A 86 -5.28 -1.50 -10.63
CA ILE A 86 -3.98 -2.11 -10.95
C ILE A 86 -4.04 -3.60 -11.27
N ASP A 87 -5.01 -4.35 -10.72
CA ASP A 87 -5.06 -5.80 -10.86
C ASP A 87 -5.19 -6.25 -12.31
N LEU A 88 -5.93 -5.49 -13.12
CA LEU A 88 -6.10 -5.72 -14.56
C LEU A 88 -4.79 -5.65 -15.36
N TYR A 89 -3.73 -5.06 -14.79
CA TYR A 89 -2.44 -4.89 -15.45
C TYR A 89 -1.41 -5.95 -15.01
N ILE A 90 -1.69 -6.68 -13.93
CA ILE A 90 -0.85 -7.76 -13.42
C ILE A 90 -1.28 -9.05 -14.13
N LYS A 91 -0.47 -9.48 -15.10
CA LYS A 91 -0.79 -10.56 -16.04
C LYS A 91 -0.30 -11.94 -15.59
N VAL A 92 0.42 -12.01 -14.48
CA VAL A 92 0.95 -13.25 -13.92
C VAL A 92 0.44 -13.43 -12.49
N PRO A 93 0.31 -14.68 -12.00
CA PRO A 93 0.03 -14.94 -10.60
C PRO A 93 1.13 -14.35 -9.71
N ILE A 94 0.72 -13.66 -8.64
CA ILE A 94 1.62 -13.16 -7.60
C ILE A 94 1.03 -13.49 -6.23
N PRO A 95 1.87 -13.72 -5.19
CA PRO A 95 1.40 -13.96 -3.82
C PRO A 95 0.56 -12.81 -3.27
N ALA A 96 -0.34 -13.08 -2.32
CA ALA A 96 -1.17 -12.04 -1.73
C ALA A 96 -0.34 -11.00 -0.95
N THR A 97 0.78 -11.42 -0.36
CA THR A 97 1.79 -10.55 0.25
C THR A 97 2.37 -9.54 -0.74
N MET A 98 2.81 -10.01 -1.91
CA MET A 98 3.28 -9.13 -2.98
C MET A 98 2.18 -8.16 -3.41
N ARG A 99 0.99 -8.66 -3.66
CA ARG A 99 -0.15 -7.83 -4.08
C ARG A 99 -0.50 -6.76 -3.02
N GLY A 100 -0.50 -7.12 -1.73
CA GLY A 100 -0.75 -6.19 -0.63
C GLY A 100 0.35 -5.12 -0.50
N ALA A 101 1.62 -5.47 -0.70
CA ALA A 101 2.71 -4.49 -0.77
C ALA A 101 2.52 -3.52 -1.95
N LEU A 102 2.08 -4.02 -3.11
CA LEU A 102 1.78 -3.18 -4.28
C LEU A 102 0.60 -2.24 -4.03
N TYR A 103 -0.44 -2.69 -3.32
CA TYR A 103 -1.54 -1.80 -2.94
C TYR A 103 -1.06 -0.66 -2.04
N SER A 104 -0.23 -0.95 -1.03
CA SER A 104 0.36 0.08 -0.16
C SER A 104 1.27 1.05 -0.94
N PHE A 105 2.05 0.52 -1.89
CA PHE A 105 2.88 1.31 -2.79
C PHE A 105 2.03 2.25 -3.66
N VAL A 106 1.01 1.70 -4.34
CA VAL A 106 0.13 2.45 -5.24
C VAL A 106 -0.76 3.44 -4.49
N TYR A 107 -1.16 3.16 -3.26
CA TYR A 107 -1.85 4.11 -2.40
C TYR A 107 -1.05 5.41 -2.26
N ASN A 108 0.28 5.32 -2.21
CA ASN A 108 1.16 6.47 -2.10
C ASN A 108 1.52 7.15 -3.42
N VAL A 109 1.86 6.36 -4.44
CA VAL A 109 2.38 6.93 -5.70
C VAL A 109 1.30 7.13 -6.76
N GLY A 110 0.12 6.55 -6.58
CA GLY A 110 -0.99 6.56 -7.53
C GLY A 110 -0.89 5.51 -8.64
N ALA A 111 -2.05 5.05 -9.12
CA ALA A 111 -2.13 3.99 -10.12
C ALA A 111 -1.54 4.36 -11.48
N GLY A 112 -1.58 5.64 -11.88
CA GLY A 112 -0.98 6.11 -13.13
C GLY A 112 0.52 5.84 -13.20
N ASN A 113 1.23 6.13 -12.10
CA ASN A 113 2.66 5.88 -11.96
C ASN A 113 2.99 4.37 -11.98
N PHE A 114 2.17 3.55 -11.32
CA PHE A 114 2.34 2.09 -11.34
C PHE A 114 2.21 1.51 -12.76
N LYS A 115 1.19 1.93 -13.52
CA LYS A 115 0.87 1.40 -14.85
C LYS A 115 2.00 1.58 -15.88
N THR A 116 2.82 2.60 -15.74
CA THR A 116 3.95 2.89 -16.65
C THR A 116 5.29 2.45 -16.08
N SER A 117 5.31 1.84 -14.89
CA SER A 117 6.54 1.54 -14.16
C SER A 117 7.34 0.36 -14.73
N THR A 118 8.67 0.44 -14.59
CA THR A 118 9.56 -0.73 -14.74
C THR A 118 9.21 -1.86 -13.77
N LEU A 119 8.71 -1.51 -12.58
CA LEU A 119 8.21 -2.47 -11.59
C LEU A 119 7.14 -3.37 -12.22
N LEU A 120 6.06 -2.81 -12.77
CA LEU A 120 4.99 -3.59 -13.40
C LEU A 120 5.49 -4.43 -14.58
N ARG A 121 6.37 -3.87 -15.42
CA ARG A 121 6.99 -4.62 -16.51
C ARG A 121 7.73 -5.86 -15.99
N LYS A 122 8.47 -5.72 -14.88
CA LYS A 122 9.21 -6.82 -14.24
C LYS A 122 8.30 -7.85 -13.59
N ILE A 123 7.19 -7.43 -12.98
CA ILE A 123 6.14 -8.35 -12.51
C ILE A 123 5.67 -9.23 -13.67
N ASN A 124 5.27 -8.61 -14.78
CA ASN A 124 4.71 -9.34 -15.93
C ASN A 124 5.74 -10.20 -16.69
N GLN A 125 7.03 -10.05 -16.39
CA GLN A 125 8.10 -10.93 -16.87
C GLN A 125 8.34 -12.14 -15.93
N GLY A 126 7.67 -12.19 -14.78
CA GLY A 126 7.92 -13.19 -13.73
C GLY A 126 9.16 -12.91 -12.87
N ASP A 127 9.83 -11.77 -13.06
CA ASP A 127 11.04 -11.38 -12.34
C ASP A 127 10.70 -10.80 -10.96
N THR A 128 10.06 -11.58 -10.07
CA THR A 128 9.52 -11.10 -8.78
C THR A 128 10.56 -10.36 -7.92
N LYS A 129 11.77 -10.91 -7.80
CA LYS A 129 12.84 -10.28 -7.02
C LYS A 129 13.22 -8.91 -7.58
N VAL A 130 13.43 -8.83 -8.90
CA VAL A 130 13.80 -7.58 -9.58
C VAL A 130 12.65 -6.58 -9.50
N ALA A 131 11.40 -7.04 -9.63
CA ALA A 131 10.22 -6.20 -9.47
C ALA A 131 10.17 -5.57 -8.07
N CYS A 132 10.34 -6.36 -7.00
CA CYS A 132 10.37 -5.81 -5.64
C CYS A 132 11.56 -4.86 -5.42
N ASP A 133 12.72 -5.11 -6.04
CA ASP A 133 13.86 -4.18 -6.01
C ASP A 133 13.55 -2.84 -6.67
N GLN A 134 12.64 -2.78 -7.65
CA GLN A 134 12.20 -1.52 -8.25
C GLN A 134 11.45 -0.61 -7.29
N LEU A 135 11.00 -1.06 -6.11
CA LEU A 135 10.44 -0.15 -5.11
C LEU A 135 11.46 0.90 -4.65
N ARG A 136 12.76 0.55 -4.63
CA ARG A 136 13.85 1.43 -4.16
C ARG A 136 14.10 2.66 -5.01
N VAL A 137 13.61 2.69 -6.26
CA VAL A 137 13.77 3.90 -7.10
C VAL A 137 12.72 4.98 -6.77
N TRP A 138 11.64 4.62 -6.08
CA TRP A 138 10.54 5.53 -5.70
C TRP A 138 10.79 6.22 -4.36
N ILE A 139 11.96 6.85 -4.24
CA ILE A 139 12.46 7.49 -2.99
C ILE A 139 12.69 9.00 -3.15
N TYR A 140 12.32 9.58 -4.28
CA TYR A 140 12.52 10.98 -4.59
C TYR A 140 11.22 11.77 -4.53
N ALA A 141 11.27 12.95 -3.92
CA ALA A 141 10.23 13.98 -4.05
C ALA A 141 10.91 15.35 -4.15
N GLY A 142 10.44 16.22 -5.04
CA GLY A 142 11.11 17.51 -5.32
C GLY A 142 12.57 17.36 -5.76
N LYS A 143 12.90 16.31 -6.53
CA LYS A 143 14.25 15.93 -6.97
C LYS A 143 15.25 15.55 -5.86
N LYS A 144 14.81 15.47 -4.60
CA LYS A 144 15.64 15.05 -3.45
C LYS A 144 15.22 13.67 -2.95
N LYS A 145 16.18 12.88 -2.46
CA LYS A 145 15.89 11.63 -1.74
C LYS A 145 15.30 11.95 -0.36
N TRP A 146 14.29 11.19 0.05
CA TRP A 146 13.68 11.32 1.37
C TRP A 146 13.86 10.06 2.18
N VAL A 147 14.42 10.19 3.39
CA VAL A 147 14.64 9.06 4.31
C VAL A 147 13.33 8.34 4.59
N GLY A 148 12.23 9.07 4.83
CA GLY A 148 10.91 8.48 5.03
C GLY A 148 10.44 7.61 3.85
N LEU A 149 10.70 8.03 2.60
CA LEU A 149 10.39 7.20 1.43
C LEU A 149 11.32 6.00 1.34
N MET A 150 12.61 6.15 1.63
CA MET A 150 13.55 5.01 1.67
C MET A 150 13.09 3.94 2.65
N THR A 151 12.77 4.32 3.90
CA THR A 151 12.26 3.41 4.93
C THR A 151 10.95 2.75 4.47
N ARG A 152 10.01 3.53 3.93
CA ARG A 152 8.75 3.00 3.39
C ARG A 152 8.99 1.93 2.33
N ARG A 153 9.84 2.21 1.34
CA ARG A 153 10.12 1.27 0.24
C ARG A 153 10.83 0.01 0.71
N GLU A 154 11.70 0.08 1.71
CA GLU A 154 12.29 -1.13 2.30
C GLU A 154 11.24 -2.00 3.00
N ILE A 155 10.28 -1.39 3.72
CA ILE A 155 9.19 -2.12 4.38
C ILE A 155 8.28 -2.80 3.34
N GLU A 156 7.83 -2.06 2.34
CA GLU A 156 7.01 -2.61 1.24
C GLU A 156 7.77 -3.71 0.48
N ARG A 157 9.07 -3.51 0.21
CA ARG A 157 9.92 -4.50 -0.43
C ARG A 157 10.07 -5.77 0.41
N GLU A 158 10.19 -5.65 1.72
CA GLU A 158 10.25 -6.80 2.62
C GLU A 158 8.99 -7.66 2.50
N VAL A 159 7.79 -7.04 2.54
CA VAL A 159 6.51 -7.76 2.35
C VAL A 159 6.38 -8.29 0.92
N CYS A 160 6.82 -7.52 -0.08
CA CYS A 160 6.81 -7.91 -1.48
C CYS A 160 7.58 -9.22 -1.74
N LEU A 161 8.66 -9.43 -0.98
CA LEU A 161 9.51 -10.61 -1.05
C LEU A 161 9.07 -11.75 -0.11
N TRP A 162 8.00 -11.59 0.66
CA TRP A 162 7.46 -12.70 1.45
C TRP A 162 6.84 -13.72 0.51
N SER A 163 7.47 -14.90 0.43
CA SER A 163 6.86 -16.04 -0.21
C SER A 163 5.69 -16.53 0.63
N GLU A 164 4.48 -16.52 0.08
CA GLU A 164 3.54 -17.57 0.44
C GLU A 164 4.14 -18.86 -0.12
N LYS A 165 4.29 -19.90 0.71
CA LYS A 165 4.65 -21.23 0.19
C LYS A 165 3.69 -21.50 -0.98
N PRO A 166 4.17 -21.89 -2.16
CA PRO A 166 3.27 -22.18 -3.27
C PRO A 166 2.20 -23.14 -2.76
N GLN A 167 0.93 -22.75 -2.87
CA GLN A 167 -0.15 -23.74 -2.82
C GLN A 167 0.26 -24.78 -3.85
N LYS A 168 0.55 -26.00 -3.38
CA LYS A 168 0.78 -27.12 -4.28
C LYS A 168 -0.39 -27.09 -5.25
N MET A 169 -0.11 -26.87 -6.53
CA MET A 169 -1.08 -27.13 -7.58
C MET A 169 -1.46 -28.59 -7.38
N GLY A 170 -2.66 -28.84 -6.86
CA GLY A 170 -3.20 -30.19 -6.76
C GLY A 170 -3.24 -30.72 -8.17
N ALA A 171 -2.45 -31.76 -8.43
CA ALA A 171 -2.60 -32.54 -9.65
C ALA A 171 -4.02 -33.12 -9.65
N PHE A 172 -4.79 -32.76 -10.66
CA PHE A 172 -5.93 -33.51 -11.16
C PHE A 172 -5.71 -33.75 -12.64
#